data_AF-I0GQK9-F1
#
_entry.id   AF-I0GQK9-F1
#
_cell.length_a   1.000
_cell.length_b   1.000
_cell.length_c   1.000
_cell.angle_alpha   90.00
_cell.angle_beta   90.00
_cell.angle_gamma   90.00
#
_symmetry.space_group_name_H-M   'P 1'
#
loop_
_entity.id
_entity.type
_entity.pdbx_description
1 polymer ?
#
loop_
_entity_poly.entity_id
_entity_poly.type
_entity_poly.pdbx_seq_one_letter_code
_entity_poly.pdbx_strand_id
1 'polypeptide(L)'
;MELSELCFEDRIAAKRDAEIRNDWSATLGSGKRIEDISADIGWAFTDEDIKELAWLHKECIHRKKIEQLLIECNFVSVAFDLRDGRYIEYF
;
A
#
# COMPACT_ATOMS: atom_id res chain seq x y z
N MET A 1 18.61 -12.38 -26.38
CA MET A 1 17.39 -12.83 -25.69
C MET A 1 17.45 -12.11 -24.35
N GLU A 2 16.92 -10.89 -24.28
CA GLU A 2 17.11 -10.00 -23.10
C GLU A 2 16.01 -8.93 -23.01
N LEU A 3 15.57 -8.36 -24.14
CA LEU A 3 14.49 -7.35 -24.14
C LEU A 3 13.08 -7.94 -23.89
N SER A 4 12.84 -9.20 -24.27
CA SER A 4 11.53 -9.83 -24.13
C SER A 4 11.21 -10.28 -22.69
N GLU A 5 12.24 -10.61 -21.90
CA GLU A 5 12.09 -11.03 -20.50
C GLU A 5 11.88 -9.82 -19.58
N LEU A 6 12.59 -8.71 -19.80
CA LEU A 6 12.37 -7.45 -19.09
C LEU A 6 10.92 -6.95 -19.24
N CYS A 7 10.39 -6.94 -20.47
CA CYS A 7 9.00 -6.59 -20.73
C CYS A 7 7.98 -7.58 -20.13
N PHE A 8 8.39 -8.81 -19.81
CA PHE A 8 7.52 -9.79 -19.16
C PHE A 8 7.45 -9.56 -17.65
N GLU A 9 8.59 -9.30 -17.00
CA GLU A 9 8.67 -8.97 -15.58
C GLU A 9 7.93 -7.66 -15.26
N ASP A 10 8.09 -6.63 -16.09
CA ASP A 10 7.38 -5.35 -15.94
C ASP A 10 5.84 -5.54 -15.98
N ARG A 11 5.35 -6.43 -16.84
CA ARG A 11 3.91 -6.74 -16.94
C ARG A 11 3.41 -7.50 -15.72
N ILE A 12 4.23 -8.37 -15.12
CA ILE A 12 3.87 -9.06 -13.87
C ILE A 12 3.82 -8.06 -12.72
N ALA A 13 4.81 -7.18 -12.59
CA ALA A 13 4.84 -6.15 -11.56
C ALA A 13 3.61 -5.24 -11.66
N ALA A 14 3.30 -4.73 -12.86
CA ALA A 14 2.11 -3.89 -13.09
C ALA A 14 0.79 -4.61 -12.76
N LYS A 15 0.72 -5.93 -12.98
CA LYS A 15 -0.45 -6.72 -12.59
C LYS A 15 -0.57 -6.85 -11.07
N ARG A 16 0.52 -7.13 -10.36
CA ARG A 16 0.51 -7.25 -8.88
C ARG A 16 0.18 -5.93 -8.21
N ASP A 17 0.75 -4.84 -8.73
CA ASP A 17 0.40 -3.47 -8.39
C ASP A 17 -1.12 -3.26 -8.47
N ALA A 18 -1.70 -3.50 -9.65
CA ALA A 18 -3.12 -3.28 -9.88
C ALA A 18 -4.01 -4.17 -9.00
N GLU A 19 -3.62 -5.42 -8.75
CA GLU A 19 -4.33 -6.31 -7.83
C GLU A 19 -4.30 -5.80 -6.38
N ILE A 20 -3.16 -5.23 -5.93
CA ILE A 20 -3.04 -4.64 -4.59
C ILE A 20 -3.94 -3.41 -4.45
N ARG A 21 -3.82 -2.47 -5.39
CA ARG A 21 -4.56 -1.20 -5.35
C ARG A 21 -6.06 -1.35 -5.62
N ASN A 22 -6.50 -2.50 -6.12
CA ASN A 22 -7.92 -2.81 -6.29
C ASN A 22 -8.63 -3.17 -4.97
N ASP A 23 -7.91 -3.71 -3.97
CA ASP A 23 -8.46 -4.08 -2.67
C ASP A 23 -7.37 -4.09 -1.59
N TRP A 24 -7.20 -2.94 -0.93
CA TRP A 24 -6.21 -2.79 0.14
C TRP A 24 -6.53 -3.67 1.33
N SER A 25 -7.82 -3.85 1.64
CA SER A 25 -8.26 -4.66 2.78
C SER A 25 -7.89 -6.14 2.57
N ALA A 26 -8.23 -6.72 1.41
CA ALA A 26 -7.87 -8.10 1.09
C ALA A 26 -6.35 -8.30 1.06
N THR A 27 -5.62 -7.36 0.48
CA THR A 27 -4.15 -7.41 0.43
C THR A 27 -3.53 -7.40 1.83
N LEU A 28 -3.95 -6.49 2.69
CA LEU A 28 -3.44 -6.38 4.06
C LEU A 28 -3.90 -7.54 4.95
N GLY A 29 -5.06 -8.12 4.67
CA GLY A 29 -5.55 -9.35 5.29
C GLY A 29 -4.80 -10.60 4.84
N SER A 30 -4.10 -10.54 3.71
CA SER A 30 -3.31 -11.66 3.21
C SER A 30 -2.07 -11.94 4.07
N GLY A 31 -1.46 -13.11 3.84
CA GLY A 31 -0.17 -13.49 4.44
C GLY A 31 1.05 -12.82 3.79
N LYS A 32 0.87 -11.95 2.79
CA LYS A 32 2.00 -11.23 2.16
C LYS A 32 2.72 -10.34 3.18
N ARG A 33 4.04 -10.24 3.02
CA ARG A 33 4.87 -9.38 3.85
C ARG A 33 4.76 -7.93 3.38
N ILE A 34 5.00 -7.00 4.29
CA ILE A 34 4.96 -5.57 3.97
C ILE A 34 6.06 -5.19 2.98
N GLU A 35 7.23 -5.82 3.05
CA GLU A 35 8.33 -5.56 2.11
C GLU A 35 7.94 -5.98 0.68
N ASP A 36 7.20 -7.09 0.54
CA ASP A 36 6.72 -7.55 -0.77
C ASP A 36 5.65 -6.61 -1.33
N ILE A 37 4.71 -6.16 -0.48
CA ILE A 37 3.65 -5.22 -0.88
C ILE A 37 4.25 -3.88 -1.30
N SER A 38 5.15 -3.32 -0.50
CA SER A 38 5.81 -2.04 -0.79
C SER A 38 6.63 -2.08 -2.09
N ALA A 39 7.34 -3.18 -2.34
CA ALA A 39 8.05 -3.38 -3.60
C ALA A 39 7.10 -3.49 -4.79
N ASP A 40 6.02 -4.27 -4.66
CA ASP A 40 5.02 -4.47 -5.73
C ASP A 40 4.31 -3.16 -6.12
N ILE A 41 4.15 -2.22 -5.20
CA ILE A 41 3.54 -0.90 -5.47
C ILE A 41 4.56 0.19 -5.83
N GLY A 42 5.86 -0.14 -5.85
CA GLY A 42 6.94 0.81 -6.15
C GLY A 42 7.23 1.83 -5.05
N TRP A 43 6.97 1.50 -3.78
CA TRP A 43 7.13 2.37 -2.61
C TRP A 43 6.40 3.73 -2.70
N ALA A 44 5.35 3.79 -3.51
CA ALA A 44 4.58 5.01 -3.76
C ALA A 44 3.08 4.74 -3.57
N PHE A 45 2.37 5.78 -3.13
CA PHE A 45 0.91 5.78 -3.03
C PHE A 45 0.34 6.87 -3.92
N THR A 46 -0.85 6.60 -4.46
CA THR A 46 -1.74 7.64 -4.97
C THR A 46 -2.51 8.30 -3.83
N ASP A 47 -3.17 9.43 -4.10
CA ASP A 47 -4.05 10.05 -3.11
C ASP A 47 -5.22 9.13 -2.76
N GLU A 48 -5.76 8.39 -3.73
CA GLU A 48 -6.80 7.39 -3.53
C GLU A 48 -6.35 6.26 -2.60
N ASP A 49 -5.12 5.75 -2.77
CA ASP A 49 -4.55 4.74 -1.88
C ASP A 49 -4.53 5.26 -0.43
N ILE A 50 -4.06 6.48 -0.21
CA ILE A 50 -3.97 7.08 1.13
C ILE A 50 -5.36 7.25 1.74
N LYS A 51 -6.36 7.68 0.97
CA LYS A 51 -7.75 7.82 1.44
C LYS A 51 -8.35 6.48 1.86
N GLU A 52 -8.15 5.43 1.07
CA GLU A 52 -8.65 4.09 1.41
C GLU A 52 -7.96 3.53 2.64
N LEU A 53 -6.63 3.64 2.72
CA LEU A 53 -5.85 3.21 3.89
C LEU A 53 -6.26 3.98 5.16
N ALA A 54 -6.50 5.28 5.06
CA ALA A 54 -6.99 6.10 6.17
C ALA A 54 -8.39 5.66 6.61
N TRP A 55 -9.27 5.35 5.67
CA TRP A 55 -10.61 4.82 5.96
C TRP A 55 -10.55 3.48 6.67
N LEU A 56 -9.78 2.50 6.15
CA LEU A 56 -9.59 1.19 6.77
C LEU A 56 -9.00 1.32 8.19
N HIS A 57 -8.00 2.18 8.36
CA HIS A 57 -7.38 2.43 9.66
C HIS A 57 -8.40 2.98 10.67
N LYS A 58 -9.23 3.95 10.24
CA LYS A 58 -10.29 4.54 11.07
C LYS A 58 -11.34 3.50 11.51
N GLU A 59 -11.70 2.57 10.62
CA GLU A 59 -12.57 1.43 10.91
C GLU A 59 -11.88 0.33 11.74
N CYS A 60 -10.67 0.59 12.25
CA CYS A 60 -9.85 -0.33 13.02
C CYS A 60 -9.40 -1.59 12.26
N ILE A 61 -9.46 -1.58 10.93
CA ILE A 61 -9.07 -2.67 10.05
C ILE A 61 -7.57 -2.54 9.75
N HIS A 62 -6.80 -3.62 9.99
CA HIS A 62 -5.37 -3.73 9.68
C HIS A 62 -4.44 -2.60 10.17
N ARG A 63 -4.85 -1.78 11.16
CA ARG A 63 -4.14 -0.57 11.63
C ARG A 63 -2.62 -0.67 11.66
N LYS A 64 -2.08 -1.66 12.41
CA LYS A 64 -0.62 -1.84 12.55
C LYS A 64 0.09 -2.14 11.22
N LYS A 65 -0.54 -2.93 10.34
CA LYS A 65 0.01 -3.23 9.01
C LYS A 65 -0.02 -2.00 8.12
N ILE A 66 -1.09 -1.19 8.19
CA ILE A 66 -1.21 0.08 7.45
C ILE A 66 -0.10 1.03 7.90
N GLU A 67 0.07 1.25 9.21
CA GLU A 67 1.14 2.09 9.76
C GLU A 67 2.53 1.59 9.33
N GLN A 68 2.79 0.27 9.40
CA GLN A 68 4.07 -0.32 8.99
C GLN A 68 4.32 -0.12 7.50
N LEU A 69 3.32 -0.33 6.66
CA LEU A 69 3.42 -0.16 5.20
C LEU A 69 3.70 1.30 4.84
N LEU A 70 3.02 2.26 5.47
CA LEU A 70 3.28 3.68 5.27
C LEU A 70 4.72 4.05 5.65
N ILE A 71 5.23 3.51 6.76
CA ILE A 71 6.62 3.73 7.18
C ILE A 71 7.60 3.11 6.18
N GLU A 72 7.35 1.89 5.71
CA GLU A 72 8.20 1.19 4.72
C GLU A 72 8.31 1.99 3.41
N CYS A 73 7.24 2.66 3.00
CA CYS A 73 7.21 3.51 1.81
C CYS A 73 7.65 4.97 2.08
N ASN A 74 8.16 5.30 3.27
CA ASN A 74 8.56 6.65 3.71
C ASN A 74 7.43 7.68 3.89
N PHE A 75 6.18 7.26 4.03
CA PHE A 75 5.03 8.10 4.41
C PHE A 75 4.85 8.18 5.93
N VAL A 76 5.95 8.43 6.67
CA VAL A 76 5.99 8.37 8.14
C VAL A 76 5.04 9.38 8.79
N SER A 77 4.93 10.59 8.23
CA SER A 77 4.00 11.61 8.73
C SER A 77 2.55 11.13 8.68
N VAL A 78 2.15 10.51 7.57
CA VAL A 78 0.81 9.93 7.41
C VAL A 78 0.58 8.82 8.43
N ALA A 79 1.55 7.91 8.62
CA ALA A 79 1.47 6.84 9.61
C ALA A 79 1.20 7.39 11.03
N PHE A 80 1.86 8.48 11.40
CA PHE A 80 1.67 9.12 12.71
C PHE A 80 0.35 9.88 12.82
N ASP A 81 -0.10 10.54 11.75
CA ASP A 81 -1.42 11.14 11.72
C ASP A 81 -2.53 10.11 11.94
N LEU A 82 -2.47 8.98 11.22
CA LEU A 82 -3.43 7.90 11.39
C LEU A 82 -3.38 7.31 12.81
N ARG A 83 -2.18 7.05 13.35
CA ARG A 83 -1.98 6.55 14.71
C ARG A 83 -2.60 7.49 15.76
N ASP A 84 -2.46 8.79 15.57
CA ASP A 84 -3.00 9.83 16.46
C ASP A 84 -4.49 10.13 16.20
N GLY A 85 -5.11 9.48 15.21
CA GLY A 85 -6.52 9.66 14.86
C GLY A 85 -6.82 10.94 14.07
N ARG A 86 -5.81 11.58 13.47
CA ARG A 86 -5.95 12.78 12.64
C ARG A 86 -6.30 12.40 11.21
N TYR A 87 -7.59 12.12 10.97
CA TYR A 87 -8.04 11.67 9.64
C TYR A 87 -8.55 12.78 8.71
N ILE A 88 -8.76 14.00 9.21
CA ILE A 88 -9.50 15.05 8.48
C ILE A 88 -8.82 15.48 7.18
N GLU A 89 -7.49 15.36 7.10
CA GLU A 89 -6.69 15.71 5.92
C GLU A 89 -6.80 14.66 4.79
N TYR A 90 -7.46 13.52 5.04
CA TYR A 90 -7.50 12.36 4.16
C TYR A 90 -8.93 12.00 3.69
N PHE A 91 -9.88 12.94 3.78
CA PHE A 91 -11.27 12.77 3.32
C PHE A 91 -11.74 13.94 2.44
#